data_AF-A0A6I4SRS3-F1
#
_entry.id   AF-A0A6I4SRS3-F1
#
_cell.length_a   1.000
_cell.length_b   1.000
_cell.length_c   1.000
_cell.angle_alpha   90.00
_cell.angle_beta   90.00
_cell.angle_gamma   90.00
#
_symmetry.space_group_name_H-M   'P 1'
#
loop_
_entity.id
_entity.type
_entity.pdbx_description
1 polymer ?
#
loop_
_entity_poly.entity_id
_entity_poly.type
_entity_poly.pdbx_seq_one_letter_code
_entity_poly.pdbx_strand_id
1 'polypeptide(L)'
;MVLLALPAALQADPADIDAAARGVVRVVIVESGGDGDLLPLGHGTGFAVTPEYIVTNAHVVTEARNDPNLSIGIVPSDGGEAVYGRIVSVSQRNDLALIATTKAMNLPPLTISGNPPADSGQVISVGYPMNVDRAQGLKVGDLFRSQPPVKATGALAGHRPTREFDTLLHTAPIARGNSGGPLLDPCGRVVGVNSFGAESAGADGEFYFAISTRELLPFLRANNVTPQINSTPCRSLADLDADERARAEEDARQAQAKAQAAEEALVQRREEARRTIDFEIIDERDNRMALTLLLVLVAMGAGGFAYLRYEDEDRQQMKIAGGVAALAVFAALAAWFSRPTFSEGDDRLQDLLREEMSAEDTGAIAGSGLQPGKLTCTLQPARSRVTGTAAQTVPIEWTAEGCINGRTQYGADAGAWSRVLVPNDEASVSVARFDPSIGEYRVERYLLGHDEMTKARTARSEYEAPACGGGAEAARDLGAKQAAILSLLPSQPNERLVYACSLATE
;
A
#
# COMPACT_ATOMS: atom_id res chain seq x y z
N MET A 1 -9.12 -26.42 -16.66
CA MET A 1 -10.34 -25.86 -16.03
C MET A 1 -9.94 -24.52 -15.44
N VAL A 2 -10.17 -23.44 -16.19
CA VAL A 2 -9.83 -22.07 -15.76
C VAL A 2 -10.86 -21.67 -14.71
N LEU A 3 -10.45 -21.56 -13.45
CA LEU A 3 -11.29 -20.96 -12.41
C LEU A 3 -11.40 -19.46 -12.74
N LEU A 4 -12.53 -19.05 -13.28
CA LEU A 4 -12.91 -17.64 -13.31
C LEU A 4 -13.15 -17.22 -11.87
N ALA A 5 -12.20 -16.49 -11.29
CA ALA A 5 -12.42 -15.76 -10.05
C ALA A 5 -13.57 -14.78 -10.30
N LEU A 6 -14.72 -15.02 -9.65
CA LEU A 6 -15.79 -14.03 -9.59
C LEU A 6 -15.20 -12.77 -8.93
N PRO A 7 -15.44 -11.57 -9.49
CA PRO A 7 -15.05 -10.35 -8.80
C PRO A 7 -15.73 -10.38 -7.44
N ALA A 8 -14.94 -10.33 -6.37
CA ALA A 8 -15.47 -10.09 -5.05
C ALA A 8 -16.34 -8.84 -5.16
N ALA A 9 -17.64 -8.95 -4.85
CA ALA A 9 -18.48 -7.79 -4.74
C ALA A 9 -17.75 -6.82 -3.80
N LEU A 10 -17.62 -5.53 -4.17
CA LEU A 10 -17.15 -4.50 -3.24
C LEU A 10 -18.09 -4.54 -2.03
N GLN A 11 -17.70 -5.29 -1.00
CA GLN A 11 -18.36 -5.25 0.29
C GLN A 11 -17.85 -3.97 0.95
N ALA A 12 -18.78 -3.12 1.39
CA ALA A 12 -18.44 -2.01 2.29
C ALA A 12 -17.58 -2.54 3.43
N ASP A 13 -16.44 -1.91 3.62
CA ASP A 13 -15.56 -2.21 4.73
C ASP A 13 -16.27 -1.72 6.00
N PRO A 14 -16.72 -2.61 6.90
CA PRO A 14 -17.50 -2.19 8.06
C PRO A 14 -16.76 -1.16 8.90
N ALA A 15 -15.42 -1.23 8.94
CA ALA A 15 -14.59 -0.31 9.69
C ALA A 15 -14.69 1.14 9.19
N ASP A 16 -14.86 1.36 7.88
CA ASP A 16 -14.96 2.72 7.32
C ASP A 16 -16.34 3.32 7.54
N ILE A 17 -17.39 2.51 7.38
CA ILE A 17 -18.75 2.94 7.67
C ILE A 17 -18.88 3.24 9.17
N ASP A 18 -18.30 2.42 10.03
CA ASP A 18 -18.26 2.64 11.48
C ASP A 18 -17.49 3.93 11.82
N ALA A 19 -16.37 4.18 11.14
CA ALA A 19 -15.61 5.40 11.33
C ALA A 19 -16.36 6.66 10.89
N ALA A 20 -16.98 6.64 9.71
CA ALA A 20 -17.81 7.73 9.23
C ALA A 20 -19.04 7.95 10.12
N ALA A 21 -19.67 6.87 10.60
CA ALA A 21 -20.81 6.92 11.49
C ALA A 21 -20.52 7.65 12.82
N ARG A 22 -19.25 7.73 13.25
CA ARG A 22 -18.87 8.47 14.47
C ARG A 22 -19.01 10.00 14.34
N GLY A 23 -18.99 10.52 13.12
CA GLY A 23 -19.26 11.93 12.85
C GLY A 23 -20.74 12.22 12.61
N VAL A 24 -21.61 11.20 12.67
CA VAL A 24 -23.06 11.33 12.53
C VAL A 24 -23.67 11.61 13.90
N VAL A 25 -24.63 12.53 13.93
CA VAL A 25 -25.27 12.98 15.17
C VAL A 25 -26.78 12.92 15.06
N ARG A 26 -27.44 12.70 16.18
CA ARG A 26 -28.88 12.91 16.29
C ARG A 26 -29.13 14.40 16.52
N VAL A 27 -30.01 14.98 15.72
CA VAL A 27 -30.47 16.36 15.87
C VAL A 27 -31.86 16.30 16.49
N VAL A 28 -32.04 16.88 17.67
CA VAL A 28 -33.30 16.87 18.40
C VAL A 28 -33.79 18.30 18.58
N ILE A 29 -35.05 18.55 18.25
CA ILE A 29 -35.70 19.83 18.53
C ILE A 29 -36.38 19.72 19.88
N VAL A 30 -36.01 20.58 20.82
CA VAL A 30 -36.51 20.53 22.20
C VAL A 30 -37.25 21.79 22.57
N GLU A 31 -38.36 21.61 23.27
CA GLU A 31 -39.04 22.65 24.01
C GLU A 31 -38.66 22.55 25.49
N SER A 32 -38.36 23.69 26.12
CA SER A 32 -38.14 23.75 27.56
C SER A 32 -39.50 23.79 28.27
N GLY A 33 -39.89 22.70 28.92
CA GLY A 33 -41.10 22.64 29.74
C GLY A 33 -40.99 23.47 31.02
N GLY A 34 -42.14 23.78 31.64
CA GLY A 34 -42.24 24.62 32.84
C GLY A 34 -41.55 24.06 34.10
N ASP A 35 -41.31 22.75 34.16
CA ASP A 35 -40.67 22.06 35.30
C ASP A 35 -39.20 21.68 35.04
N GLY A 36 -38.60 22.15 33.94
CA GLY A 36 -37.23 21.79 33.55
C GLY A 36 -37.10 20.50 32.73
N ASP A 37 -38.23 19.84 32.43
CA ASP A 37 -38.30 18.72 31.51
C ASP A 37 -38.10 19.19 30.05
N LEU A 38 -37.24 18.49 29.31
CA LEU A 38 -37.03 18.72 27.87
C LEU A 38 -37.97 17.80 27.07
N LEU A 39 -38.87 18.41 26.30
CA LEU A 39 -39.80 17.69 25.44
C LEU A 39 -39.31 17.72 23.98
N PRO A 40 -38.98 16.57 23.38
CA PRO A 40 -38.56 16.48 21.99
C PRO A 40 -39.79 16.62 21.09
N LEU A 41 -39.82 17.67 20.27
CA LEU A 41 -40.88 17.93 19.31
C LEU A 41 -40.60 17.31 17.94
N GLY A 42 -39.32 17.14 17.61
CA GLY A 42 -38.86 16.57 16.37
C GLY A 42 -37.45 16.03 16.51
N HIS A 43 -37.07 15.12 15.62
CA HIS A 43 -35.68 14.70 15.49
C HIS A 43 -35.36 14.36 14.05
N GLY A 44 -34.09 14.47 13.73
CA GLY A 44 -33.49 14.06 12.48
C GLY A 44 -32.05 13.63 12.72
N THR A 45 -31.30 13.53 11.63
CA THR A 45 -29.88 13.21 11.65
C THR A 45 -29.10 14.39 11.09
N GLY A 46 -27.86 14.57 11.54
CA GLY A 46 -26.88 15.43 10.91
C GLY A 46 -25.53 14.74 10.87
N PHE A 47 -24.55 15.35 10.22
CA PHE A 47 -23.17 14.87 10.25
C PHE A 47 -22.17 16.02 10.22
N ALA A 48 -21.02 15.81 10.86
CA ALA A 48 -19.93 16.76 10.91
C ALA A 48 -19.25 16.89 9.53
N VAL A 49 -19.14 18.11 9.02
CA VAL A 49 -18.35 18.44 7.82
C VAL A 49 -17.02 19.10 8.17
N THR A 50 -16.91 19.60 9.41
CA THR A 50 -15.70 20.07 10.09
C THR A 50 -15.87 19.80 11.60
N PRO A 51 -14.85 20.00 12.44
CA PRO A 51 -15.00 19.83 13.89
C PRO A 51 -16.06 20.75 14.54
N GLU A 52 -16.44 21.85 13.88
CA GLU A 52 -17.35 22.88 14.42
C GLU A 52 -18.72 22.90 13.74
N TYR A 53 -18.83 22.37 12.51
CA TYR A 53 -20.03 22.50 11.68
C TYR A 53 -20.64 21.16 11.34
N ILE A 54 -21.96 21.10 11.48
CA ILE A 54 -22.83 19.96 11.17
C ILE A 54 -23.78 20.35 10.05
N VAL A 55 -23.94 19.46 9.07
CA VAL A 55 -24.97 19.56 8.04
C VAL A 55 -26.17 18.70 8.42
N THR A 56 -27.36 19.20 8.14
CA THR A 56 -28.63 18.46 8.20
C THR A 56 -29.60 19.02 7.15
N ASN A 57 -30.85 18.56 7.13
CA ASN A 57 -31.87 19.13 6.25
C ASN A 57 -32.49 20.42 6.81
N ALA A 58 -32.97 21.28 5.92
CA ALA A 58 -33.65 22.53 6.31
C ALA A 58 -34.96 22.25 7.04
N HIS A 59 -35.70 21.22 6.63
CA HIS A 59 -36.95 20.84 7.30
C HIS A 59 -36.73 20.32 8.72
N VAL A 60 -35.59 19.67 9.02
CA VAL A 60 -35.28 19.14 10.37
C VAL A 60 -35.18 20.24 11.42
N VAL A 61 -34.77 21.45 11.02
CA VAL A 61 -34.57 22.60 11.93
C VAL A 61 -35.65 23.67 11.78
N THR A 62 -36.70 23.43 10.99
CA THR A 62 -37.65 24.48 10.62
C THR A 62 -38.49 24.96 11.80
N GLU A 63 -38.89 24.05 12.69
CA GLU A 63 -39.62 24.38 13.92
C GLU A 63 -38.78 25.29 14.82
N ALA A 64 -37.54 24.90 15.11
CA ALA A 64 -36.62 25.70 15.93
C ALA A 64 -36.21 27.04 15.31
N ARG A 65 -36.31 27.17 13.98
CA ARG A 65 -36.09 28.45 13.30
C ARG A 65 -37.28 29.41 13.49
N ASN A 66 -38.49 28.87 13.55
CA ASN A 66 -39.71 29.66 13.56
C ASN A 66 -40.20 29.99 14.98
N ASP A 67 -39.75 29.24 16.01
CA ASP A 67 -40.10 29.46 17.41
C ASP A 67 -38.84 29.66 18.28
N PRO A 68 -38.65 30.84 18.88
CA PRO A 68 -37.47 31.13 19.71
C PRO A 68 -37.44 30.38 21.04
N ASN A 69 -38.54 29.74 21.47
CA ASN A 69 -38.58 28.92 22.69
C ASN A 69 -38.03 27.51 22.47
N LEU A 70 -37.77 27.15 21.20
CA LEU A 70 -37.24 25.86 20.84
C LEU A 70 -35.72 25.93 20.69
N SER A 71 -35.05 24.89 21.17
CA SER A 71 -33.60 24.73 21.06
C SER A 71 -33.26 23.51 20.22
N ILE A 72 -32.07 23.52 19.62
CA ILE A 72 -31.54 22.38 18.88
C ILE A 72 -30.55 21.66 19.78
N GLY A 73 -30.84 20.41 20.15
CA GLY A 73 -29.91 19.49 20.78
C GLY A 73 -29.15 18.68 19.73
N ILE A 74 -27.85 18.56 19.91
CA ILE A 74 -26.96 17.73 19.09
C ILE A 74 -26.40 16.63 19.98
N VAL A 75 -26.67 15.39 19.60
CA VAL A 75 -26.29 14.21 20.38
C VAL A 75 -25.28 13.38 19.57
N PRO A 76 -24.04 13.22 20.05
CA PRO A 76 -23.01 12.42 19.38
C PRO A 76 -23.36 10.92 19.35
N SER A 77 -22.78 10.19 18.40
CA SER A 77 -23.05 8.76 18.20
C SER A 77 -22.31 7.82 19.14
N ASP A 78 -21.13 8.20 19.63
CA ASP A 78 -20.18 7.31 20.29
C ASP A 78 -19.60 7.96 21.56
N GLY A 79 -20.42 7.94 22.62
CA GLY A 79 -20.11 8.64 23.88
C GLY A 79 -20.25 10.17 23.77
N GLY A 80 -19.83 10.90 24.80
CA GLY A 80 -19.90 12.36 24.87
C GLY A 80 -21.23 12.95 25.36
N GLU A 81 -21.21 14.21 25.78
CA GLU A 81 -22.41 14.92 26.23
C GLU A 81 -23.14 15.57 25.05
N ALA A 82 -24.47 15.59 25.11
CA ALA A 82 -25.28 16.37 24.19
C ALA A 82 -25.01 17.87 24.38
N VAL A 83 -24.96 18.63 23.28
CA VAL A 83 -24.73 20.07 23.30
C VAL A 83 -25.81 20.80 22.51
N TYR A 84 -26.00 22.09 22.79
CA TYR A 84 -26.89 22.90 21.96
C TYR A 84 -26.22 23.27 20.63
N GLY A 85 -27.03 23.34 19.58
CA GLY A 85 -26.67 23.82 18.25
C GLY A 85 -27.28 25.18 17.94
N ARG A 86 -26.58 25.96 17.11
CA ARG A 86 -27.05 27.23 16.57
C ARG A 86 -27.12 27.14 15.05
N ILE A 87 -28.26 27.54 14.49
CA ILE A 87 -28.43 27.64 13.03
C ILE A 87 -27.49 28.73 12.50
N VAL A 88 -26.64 28.35 11.55
CA VAL A 88 -25.71 29.26 10.86
C VAL A 88 -26.33 29.72 9.54
N SER A 89 -26.90 28.78 8.79
CA SER A 89 -27.48 29.03 7.47
C SER A 89 -28.51 27.97 7.13
N VAL A 90 -29.54 28.36 6.38
CA VAL A 90 -30.59 27.48 5.89
C VAL A 90 -30.87 27.82 4.44
N SER A 91 -30.85 26.79 3.59
CA SER A 91 -31.28 26.88 2.20
C SER A 91 -32.52 26.02 2.02
N GLN A 92 -33.68 26.66 1.97
CA GLN A 92 -34.95 25.97 1.71
C GLN A 92 -35.00 25.36 0.30
N ARG A 93 -34.33 26.01 -0.67
CA ARG A 93 -34.35 25.60 -2.09
C ARG A 93 -33.82 24.18 -2.31
N ASN A 94 -32.78 23.79 -1.59
CA ASN A 94 -32.15 22.46 -1.71
C ASN A 94 -32.20 21.68 -0.38
N ASP A 95 -33.07 22.09 0.54
CA ASP A 95 -33.33 21.45 1.83
C ASP A 95 -32.05 21.15 2.65
N LEU A 96 -31.15 22.14 2.76
CA LEU A 96 -29.92 22.03 3.55
C LEU A 96 -29.88 23.07 4.67
N ALA A 97 -29.35 22.67 5.83
CA ALA A 97 -29.04 23.56 6.94
C ALA A 97 -27.64 23.29 7.49
N LEU A 98 -27.00 24.35 7.96
CA LEU A 98 -25.71 24.34 8.63
C LEU A 98 -25.89 24.74 10.08
N ILE A 99 -25.39 23.91 11.00
CA ILE A 99 -25.48 24.12 12.45
C ILE A 99 -24.06 24.20 13.00
N ALA A 100 -23.82 25.19 13.85
CA ALA A 100 -22.61 25.27 14.68
C ALA A 100 -22.91 24.75 16.08
N THR A 101 -21.99 24.00 16.67
CA THR A 101 -22.14 23.53 18.05
C THR A 101 -21.74 24.64 19.03
N THR A 102 -22.43 24.72 20.17
CA THR A 102 -22.11 25.70 21.23
C THR A 102 -20.88 25.35 22.04
N LYS A 103 -20.46 24.08 22.00
CA LYS A 103 -19.21 23.56 22.58
C LYS A 103 -18.52 22.66 21.57
N ALA A 104 -17.19 22.61 21.63
CA ALA A 104 -16.41 21.68 20.82
C ALA A 104 -16.74 20.23 21.24
N MET A 105 -17.08 19.38 20.28
CA MET A 105 -17.37 17.96 20.53
C MET A 105 -16.31 17.01 19.95
N ASN A 106 -15.30 17.54 19.24
CA ASN A 106 -14.26 16.76 18.57
C ASN A 106 -14.82 15.64 17.66
N LEU A 107 -15.95 15.91 16.99
CA LEU A 107 -16.51 14.97 16.03
C LEU A 107 -15.56 14.79 14.85
N PRO A 108 -15.31 13.54 14.40
CA PRO A 108 -14.56 13.31 13.18
C PRO A 108 -15.36 13.84 11.98
N PRO A 109 -14.83 14.80 11.20
CA PRO A 109 -15.49 15.27 10.00
C PRO A 109 -15.59 14.15 8.97
N LEU A 110 -16.72 14.05 8.28
CA LEU A 110 -16.88 13.10 7.19
C LEU A 110 -16.24 13.64 5.91
N THR A 111 -15.50 12.78 5.23
CA THR A 111 -14.98 13.05 3.89
C THR A 111 -16.11 13.04 2.87
N ILE A 112 -16.20 14.07 2.05
CA ILE A 112 -17.15 14.16 0.93
C ILE A 112 -16.51 13.56 -0.32
N SER A 113 -17.26 12.74 -1.05
CA SER A 113 -16.81 12.20 -2.34
C SER A 113 -16.77 13.32 -3.39
N GLY A 114 -15.58 13.59 -3.94
CA GLY A 114 -15.40 14.54 -5.04
C GLY A 114 -15.86 13.97 -6.39
N ASN A 115 -15.83 12.64 -6.53
CA ASN A 115 -16.27 11.90 -7.71
C ASN A 115 -17.28 10.81 -7.28
N PRO A 116 -18.51 11.19 -6.86
CA PRO A 116 -19.51 10.20 -6.46
C PRO A 116 -19.86 9.30 -7.66
N PRO A 117 -20.20 8.02 -7.43
CA PRO A 117 -20.71 7.15 -8.48
C PRO A 117 -21.95 7.81 -9.12
N ALA A 118 -21.98 7.92 -10.45
CA ALA A 118 -23.03 8.65 -11.14
C ALA A 118 -24.31 7.81 -11.31
N ASP A 119 -24.16 6.51 -11.63
CA ASP A 119 -25.28 5.72 -12.14
C ASP A 119 -25.62 4.50 -11.27
N SER A 120 -24.61 3.89 -10.65
CA SER A 120 -24.79 2.68 -9.84
C SER A 120 -23.66 2.49 -8.85
N GLY A 121 -23.95 1.83 -7.73
CA GLY A 121 -22.97 1.49 -6.70
C GLY A 121 -23.67 1.13 -5.40
N GLN A 122 -22.99 0.41 -4.52
CA GLN A 122 -23.49 0.20 -3.17
C GLN A 122 -23.47 1.53 -2.41
N VAL A 123 -24.53 1.80 -1.65
CA VAL A 123 -24.63 2.97 -0.78
C VAL A 123 -25.19 2.58 0.57
N ILE A 124 -24.82 3.32 1.60
CA ILE A 124 -25.21 3.06 2.98
C ILE A 124 -25.83 4.34 3.55
N SER A 125 -27.10 4.30 3.93
CA SER A 125 -27.72 5.40 4.68
C SER A 125 -27.41 5.23 6.16
N VAL A 126 -26.92 6.29 6.80
CA VAL A 126 -26.62 6.31 8.24
C VAL A 126 -27.47 7.36 8.94
N GLY A 127 -28.14 6.98 10.03
CA GLY A 127 -28.91 7.93 10.82
C GLY A 127 -29.69 7.32 11.98
N TYR A 128 -30.65 8.08 12.50
CA TYR A 128 -31.43 7.77 13.70
C TYR A 128 -32.92 7.63 13.39
N PRO A 129 -33.37 6.46 12.90
CA PRO A 129 -34.74 6.28 12.46
C PRO A 129 -35.69 6.03 13.64
N MET A 130 -36.77 6.82 13.69
CA MET A 130 -37.75 6.82 14.79
C MET A 130 -38.40 5.45 15.03
N ASN A 131 -38.61 4.66 13.98
CA ASN A 131 -39.22 3.34 14.11
C ASN A 131 -38.32 2.35 14.85
N VAL A 132 -36.99 2.48 14.72
CA VAL A 132 -36.04 1.66 15.47
C VAL A 132 -36.02 2.10 16.94
N ASP A 133 -36.01 3.40 17.19
CA ASP A 133 -36.08 3.95 18.56
C ASP A 133 -37.33 3.46 19.30
N ARG A 134 -38.49 3.47 18.61
CA ARG A 134 -39.75 2.93 19.14
C ARG A 134 -39.71 1.42 19.36
N ALA A 135 -39.15 0.66 18.42
CA ALA A 135 -39.03 -0.79 18.54
C ALA A 135 -38.10 -1.21 19.68
N GLN A 136 -37.09 -0.40 20.00
CA GLN A 136 -36.21 -0.57 21.16
C GLN A 136 -36.84 -0.11 22.48
N GLY A 137 -38.01 0.53 22.45
CA GLY A 137 -38.70 1.04 23.63
C GLY A 137 -38.01 2.25 24.27
N LEU A 138 -37.25 3.03 23.49
CA LEU A 138 -36.59 4.23 23.97
C LEU A 138 -37.63 5.26 24.44
N LYS A 139 -37.39 5.83 25.62
CA LYS A 139 -38.19 6.93 26.15
C LYS A 139 -37.66 8.26 25.62
N VAL A 140 -38.47 9.30 25.77
CA VAL A 140 -38.12 10.68 25.43
C VAL A 140 -36.73 11.09 25.93
N GLY A 141 -36.41 10.79 27.20
CA GLY A 141 -35.11 11.11 27.79
C GLY A 141 -33.92 10.36 27.19
N ASP A 142 -34.15 9.20 26.56
CA ASP A 142 -33.10 8.40 25.94
C ASP A 142 -32.64 9.00 24.60
N LEU A 143 -33.44 9.87 23.98
CA LEU A 143 -33.06 10.58 22.75
C LEU A 143 -31.89 11.54 22.94
N PHE A 144 -31.62 11.96 24.18
CA PHE A 144 -30.50 12.83 24.56
C PHE A 144 -29.23 12.06 24.92
N ARG A 145 -29.27 10.73 24.86
CA ARG A 145 -28.12 9.87 25.15
C ARG A 145 -27.47 9.41 23.86
N SER A 146 -26.14 9.31 23.88
CA SER A 146 -25.39 8.80 22.74
C SER A 146 -25.83 7.39 22.41
N GLN A 147 -26.11 7.17 21.13
CA GLN A 147 -26.52 5.88 20.59
C GLN A 147 -25.84 5.67 19.23
N PRO A 148 -25.48 4.41 18.91
CA PRO A 148 -24.97 4.10 17.60
C PRO A 148 -26.06 4.35 16.55
N PRO A 149 -25.74 5.01 15.42
CA PRO A 149 -26.71 5.21 14.35
C PRO A 149 -26.99 3.89 13.63
N VAL A 150 -28.18 3.80 13.06
CA VAL A 150 -28.59 2.69 12.21
C VAL A 150 -27.95 2.86 10.83
N LYS A 151 -27.40 1.78 10.31
CA LYS A 151 -26.75 1.69 9.00
C LYS A 151 -27.59 0.77 8.13
N ALA A 152 -28.07 1.26 7.00
CA ALA A 152 -28.87 0.47 6.08
C ALA A 152 -28.25 0.51 4.68
N THR A 153 -28.01 -0.67 4.12
CA THR A 153 -27.33 -0.85 2.83
C THR A 153 -28.35 -0.95 1.70
N GLY A 154 -28.05 -0.33 0.57
CA GLY A 154 -28.77 -0.51 -0.68
C GLY A 154 -27.90 -0.16 -1.88
N ALA A 155 -28.53 0.16 -2.99
CA ALA A 155 -27.86 0.52 -4.23
C ALA A 155 -28.30 1.89 -4.72
N LEU A 156 -27.36 2.64 -5.28
CA LEU A 156 -27.63 3.83 -6.07
C LEU A 156 -28.32 3.39 -7.38
N ALA A 157 -29.43 4.04 -7.69
CA ALA A 157 -30.25 3.83 -8.89
C ALA A 157 -30.14 5.01 -9.88
N GLY A 158 -29.10 5.84 -9.71
CA GLY A 158 -28.69 6.91 -10.60
C GLY A 158 -29.04 8.32 -10.14
N HIS A 159 -28.45 9.31 -10.82
CA HIS A 159 -28.84 10.71 -10.70
C HIS A 159 -30.27 10.94 -11.22
N ARG A 160 -31.10 11.55 -10.38
CA ARG A 160 -32.45 11.98 -10.74
C ARG A 160 -32.63 13.41 -10.27
N PRO A 161 -32.22 14.42 -11.05
CA PRO A 161 -32.53 15.80 -10.69
C PRO A 161 -34.05 15.94 -10.57
N THR A 162 -34.52 16.45 -9.44
CA THR A 162 -35.91 16.86 -9.31
C THR A 162 -36.11 18.14 -10.13
N ARG A 163 -37.33 18.66 -10.21
CA ARG A 163 -37.57 19.97 -10.85
C ARG A 163 -36.90 21.13 -10.11
N GLU A 164 -36.41 20.92 -8.88
CA GLU A 164 -35.99 21.99 -7.97
C GLU A 164 -34.49 21.95 -7.63
N PHE A 165 -33.89 20.76 -7.47
CA PHE A 165 -32.47 20.57 -7.14
C PHE A 165 -31.96 19.16 -7.47
N ASP A 166 -30.62 18.97 -7.51
CA ASP A 166 -30.00 17.69 -7.87
C ASP A 166 -30.12 16.65 -6.74
N THR A 167 -30.70 15.49 -7.06
CA THR A 167 -30.88 14.37 -6.11
C THR A 167 -30.39 13.05 -6.68
N LEU A 168 -30.02 12.18 -5.76
CA LEU A 168 -29.63 10.79 -5.98
C LEU A 168 -30.79 9.89 -5.61
N LEU A 169 -31.11 8.95 -6.50
CA LEU A 169 -32.08 7.88 -6.23
C LEU A 169 -31.34 6.66 -5.68
N HIS A 170 -31.82 6.06 -4.60
CA HIS A 170 -31.24 4.84 -4.04
C HIS A 170 -32.28 3.91 -3.43
N THR A 171 -31.86 2.69 -3.10
CA THR A 171 -32.70 1.67 -2.44
C THR A 171 -32.27 1.40 -0.99
N ALA A 172 -31.26 2.09 -0.47
CA ALA A 172 -30.89 1.99 0.95
C ALA A 172 -32.08 2.47 1.82
N PRO A 173 -32.65 1.60 2.68
CA PRO A 173 -33.85 1.95 3.43
C PRO A 173 -33.67 3.17 4.34
N ILE A 174 -34.56 4.16 4.21
CA ILE A 174 -34.64 5.27 5.16
C ILE A 174 -36.02 5.36 5.78
N ALA A 175 -36.07 5.81 7.03
CA ALA A 175 -37.31 6.13 7.74
C ALA A 175 -37.24 7.55 8.30
N ARG A 176 -38.38 8.06 8.78
CA ARG A 176 -38.40 9.33 9.52
C ARG A 176 -37.34 9.31 10.62
N GLY A 177 -36.50 10.36 10.66
CA GLY A 177 -35.35 10.46 11.55
C GLY A 177 -34.00 10.30 10.83
N ASN A 178 -33.93 9.62 9.69
CA ASN A 178 -32.71 9.54 8.87
C ASN A 178 -32.43 10.82 8.05
N SER A 179 -33.46 11.64 7.81
CA SER A 179 -33.34 12.89 7.05
C SER A 179 -32.27 13.80 7.67
N GLY A 180 -31.40 14.32 6.82
CA GLY A 180 -30.24 15.14 7.16
C GLY A 180 -28.96 14.34 7.44
N GLY A 181 -29.06 13.01 7.59
CA GLY A 181 -27.92 12.11 7.72
C GLY A 181 -27.21 11.86 6.39
N PRO A 182 -26.00 11.30 6.41
CA PRO A 182 -25.24 11.07 5.19
C PRO A 182 -25.69 9.79 4.47
N LEU A 183 -25.66 9.84 3.15
CA LEU A 183 -25.59 8.67 2.28
C LEU A 183 -24.12 8.44 1.95
N LEU A 184 -23.60 7.26 2.29
CA LEU A 184 -22.18 6.91 2.18
C LEU A 184 -21.92 5.95 1.03
N ASP A 185 -20.76 6.05 0.41
CA ASP A 185 -20.20 4.99 -0.42
C ASP A 185 -19.51 3.90 0.45
N PRO A 186 -19.05 2.78 -0.13
CA PRO A 186 -18.40 1.69 0.60
C PRO A 186 -17.10 2.08 1.32
N CYS A 187 -16.54 3.25 1.05
CA CYS A 187 -15.36 3.81 1.72
C CYS A 187 -15.72 4.84 2.80
N GLY A 188 -17.00 4.92 3.21
CA GLY A 188 -17.47 5.84 4.24
C GLY A 188 -17.50 7.31 3.80
N ARG A 189 -17.44 7.59 2.48
CA ARG A 189 -17.45 8.98 1.98
C ARG A 189 -18.87 9.41 1.65
N VAL A 190 -19.19 10.66 1.95
CA VAL A 190 -20.53 11.22 1.69
C VAL A 190 -20.74 11.40 0.19
N VAL A 191 -21.73 10.70 -0.36
CA VAL A 191 -22.21 10.87 -1.73
C VAL A 191 -23.51 11.67 -1.80
N GLY A 192 -24.22 11.82 -0.68
CA GLY A 192 -25.39 12.69 -0.58
C GLY A 192 -25.89 12.87 0.85
N VAL A 193 -26.95 13.66 1.01
CA VAL A 193 -27.64 13.88 2.30
C VAL A 193 -29.04 13.26 2.22
N ASN A 194 -29.31 12.25 3.03
CA ASN A 194 -30.61 11.55 3.06
C ASN A 194 -31.73 12.54 3.29
N SER A 195 -32.84 12.42 2.55
CA SER A 195 -33.98 13.34 2.69
C SER A 195 -35.30 12.56 2.81
N PHE A 196 -36.01 12.31 1.69
CA PHE A 196 -37.34 11.70 1.67
C PHE A 196 -37.40 10.40 0.85
N GLY A 197 -38.41 9.58 1.11
CA GLY A 197 -38.75 8.39 0.31
C GLY A 197 -39.91 8.67 -0.64
N ALA A 198 -40.02 7.89 -1.73
CA ALA A 198 -41.27 7.79 -2.47
C ALA A 198 -42.23 6.89 -1.68
N GLU A 199 -43.44 7.37 -1.38
CA GLU A 199 -44.50 6.51 -0.86
C GLU A 199 -45.02 5.61 -2.01
N SER A 200 -44.73 4.31 -1.94
CA SER A 200 -45.26 3.32 -2.88
C SER A 200 -46.61 2.81 -2.38
N ALA A 201 -47.66 2.95 -3.19
CA ALA A 201 -48.97 2.39 -2.91
C ALA A 201 -49.02 0.89 -3.32
N GLY A 202 -48.49 -0.02 -2.50
CA GLY A 202 -48.61 -1.46 -2.72
C GLY A 202 -47.29 -2.24 -2.70
N ALA A 203 -47.13 -3.21 -3.61
CA ALA A 203 -45.98 -4.12 -3.71
C ALA A 203 -44.81 -3.59 -4.59
N ASP A 204 -44.79 -2.29 -4.86
CA ASP A 204 -43.75 -1.66 -5.67
C ASP A 204 -42.46 -1.45 -4.87
N GLY A 205 -41.30 -1.46 -5.55
CA GLY A 205 -40.01 -1.23 -4.91
C GLY A 205 -39.95 0.15 -4.24
N GLU A 206 -39.40 0.20 -3.02
CA GLU A 206 -39.20 1.45 -2.29
C GLU A 206 -37.92 2.15 -2.80
N PHE A 207 -38.09 3.36 -3.32
CA PHE A 207 -36.99 4.23 -3.69
C PHE A 207 -36.91 5.44 -2.75
N TYR A 208 -35.69 5.87 -2.52
CA TYR A 208 -35.35 6.92 -1.58
C TYR A 208 -34.45 7.96 -2.24
N PHE A 209 -34.51 9.18 -1.73
CA PHE A 209 -33.81 10.33 -2.29
C PHE A 209 -32.80 10.90 -1.30
N ALA A 210 -31.63 11.23 -1.82
CA ALA A 210 -30.60 12.01 -1.13
C ALA A 210 -30.21 13.24 -1.95
N ILE A 211 -30.00 14.38 -1.28
CA ILE A 211 -29.49 15.60 -1.91
C ILE A 211 -28.05 15.35 -2.36
N SER A 212 -27.74 15.64 -3.62
CA SER A 212 -26.43 15.35 -4.21
C SER A 212 -25.30 16.20 -3.58
N THR A 213 -24.07 15.69 -3.60
CA THR A 213 -22.87 16.51 -3.28
C THR A 213 -22.73 17.74 -4.18
N ARG A 214 -23.35 17.73 -5.36
CA ARG A 214 -23.43 18.89 -6.26
C ARG A 214 -24.25 20.06 -5.70
N GLU A 215 -25.15 19.79 -4.76
CA GLU A 215 -25.87 20.83 -3.99
C GLU A 215 -25.15 21.15 -2.68
N LEU A 216 -24.64 20.12 -2.00
CA LEU A 216 -23.94 20.25 -0.72
C LEU A 216 -22.66 21.09 -0.83
N LEU A 217 -21.78 20.81 -1.80
CA LEU A 217 -20.48 21.47 -1.91
C LEU A 217 -20.61 22.99 -2.22
N PRO A 218 -21.48 23.45 -3.14
CA PRO A 218 -21.76 24.87 -3.28
C PRO A 218 -22.35 25.50 -2.01
N PHE A 219 -23.25 24.81 -1.31
CA PHE A 219 -23.82 25.30 -0.05
C PHE A 219 -22.73 25.51 1.01
N LEU A 220 -21.82 24.56 1.20
CA LEU A 220 -20.69 24.69 2.13
C LEU A 220 -19.75 25.84 1.74
N ARG A 221 -19.40 25.95 0.45
CA ARG A 221 -18.55 27.04 -0.06
C ARG A 221 -19.19 28.42 0.14
N ALA A 222 -20.49 28.55 -0.09
CA ALA A 222 -21.23 29.79 0.14
C ALA A 222 -21.21 30.25 1.61
N ASN A 223 -20.98 29.31 2.55
CA ASN A 223 -20.87 29.57 3.98
C ASN A 223 -19.42 29.54 4.49
N ASN A 224 -18.43 29.63 3.59
CA ASN A 224 -16.99 29.61 3.90
C ASN A 224 -16.52 28.36 4.67
N VAL A 225 -17.22 27.24 4.49
CA VAL A 225 -16.82 25.94 5.06
C VAL A 225 -15.98 25.19 4.04
N THR A 226 -14.78 24.77 4.44
CA THR A 226 -13.88 23.94 3.61
C THR A 226 -13.96 22.50 4.10
N PRO A 227 -14.77 21.63 3.46
CA PRO A 227 -14.88 20.24 3.86
C PRO A 227 -13.67 19.42 3.40
N GLN A 228 -13.49 18.25 4.01
CA GLN A 228 -12.59 17.23 3.47
C GLN A 228 -13.21 16.63 2.20
N ILE A 229 -12.46 16.63 1.10
CA ILE A 229 -12.92 16.09 -0.19
C ILE A 229 -11.91 15.05 -0.66
N ASN A 230 -12.41 13.88 -1.07
CA ASN A 230 -11.59 12.82 -1.64
C ASN A 230 -12.15 12.40 -3.01
N SER A 231 -11.27 12.47 -4.01
CA SER A 231 -11.59 12.18 -5.41
C SER A 231 -10.98 10.88 -5.93
N THR A 232 -10.25 10.13 -5.08
CA THR A 232 -9.67 8.84 -5.47
C THR A 232 -10.75 7.78 -5.67
N PRO A 233 -10.54 6.76 -6.52
CA PRO A 233 -11.47 5.64 -6.59
C PRO A 233 -11.63 4.95 -5.23
N CYS A 234 -12.86 4.58 -4.87
CA CYS A 234 -13.10 3.76 -3.68
C CYS A 234 -12.65 2.33 -3.97
N ARG A 235 -11.60 1.87 -3.28
CA ARG A 235 -11.08 0.51 -3.34
C ARG A 235 -11.00 -0.06 -1.93
N SER A 236 -11.28 -1.36 -1.79
CA SER A 236 -11.08 -2.05 -0.52
C SER A 236 -9.59 -2.34 -0.31
N LEU A 237 -9.16 -2.50 0.95
CA LEU A 237 -7.80 -2.97 1.24
C LEU A 237 -7.56 -4.39 0.73
N ALA A 238 -8.58 -5.24 0.74
CA ALA A 238 -8.49 -6.60 0.21
C ALA A 238 -8.15 -6.60 -1.29
N ASP A 239 -8.72 -5.67 -2.08
CA ASP A 239 -8.38 -5.52 -3.51
C ASP A 239 -6.94 -5.04 -3.68
N LEU A 240 -6.48 -4.10 -2.85
CA LEU A 240 -5.09 -3.63 -2.90
C LEU A 240 -4.11 -4.75 -2.51
N ASP A 241 -4.42 -5.53 -1.48
CA ASP A 241 -3.61 -6.68 -1.04
C ASP A 241 -3.60 -7.81 -2.07
N ALA A 242 -4.69 -8.01 -2.82
CA ALA A 242 -4.72 -8.93 -3.95
C ALA A 242 -3.81 -8.47 -5.09
N ASP A 243 -3.86 -7.18 -5.44
CA ASP A 243 -2.98 -6.59 -6.46
C ASP A 243 -1.50 -6.64 -6.04
N GLU A 244 -1.18 -6.37 -4.78
CA GLU A 244 0.18 -6.48 -4.24
C GLU A 244 0.72 -7.92 -4.34
N ARG A 245 -0.09 -8.92 -3.97
CA ARG A 245 0.29 -10.32 -4.11
C ARG A 245 0.51 -10.71 -5.57
N ALA A 246 -0.37 -10.28 -6.47
CA ALA A 246 -0.21 -10.53 -7.90
C ALA A 246 1.07 -9.90 -8.47
N ARG A 247 1.43 -8.68 -8.03
CA ARG A 247 2.71 -8.05 -8.38
C ARG A 247 3.91 -8.85 -7.87
N ALA A 248 3.89 -9.23 -6.59
CA ALA A 248 4.97 -10.01 -5.99
C ALA A 248 5.16 -11.38 -6.65
N GLU A 249 4.07 -12.05 -7.03
CA GLU A 249 4.11 -13.31 -7.78
C GLU A 249 4.70 -13.11 -9.19
N GLU A 250 4.34 -12.02 -9.87
CA GLU A 250 4.93 -11.68 -11.16
C GLU A 250 6.43 -11.39 -11.06
N ASP A 251 6.85 -10.58 -10.09
CA ASP A 251 8.26 -10.26 -9.86
C ASP A 251 9.06 -11.52 -9.51
N ALA A 252 8.51 -12.42 -8.69
CA ALA A 252 9.12 -13.70 -8.37
C ALA A 252 9.28 -14.60 -9.59
N ARG A 253 8.26 -14.66 -10.47
CA ARG A 253 8.36 -15.40 -11.74
C ARG A 253 9.42 -14.82 -12.65
N GLN A 254 9.50 -13.50 -12.76
CA GLN A 254 10.50 -12.83 -13.58
C GLN A 254 11.92 -13.02 -13.02
N ALA A 255 12.10 -12.95 -11.70
CA ALA A 255 13.38 -13.22 -11.05
C ALA A 255 13.83 -14.67 -11.29
N GLN A 256 12.92 -15.64 -11.16
CA GLN A 256 13.20 -17.05 -11.46
C GLN A 256 13.56 -17.26 -12.93
N ALA A 257 12.83 -16.65 -13.87
CA ALA A 257 13.13 -16.74 -15.29
C ALA A 257 14.50 -16.14 -15.63
N LYS A 258 14.86 -15.00 -15.02
CA LYS A 258 16.19 -14.39 -15.16
C LYS A 258 17.29 -15.27 -14.59
N ALA A 259 17.07 -15.89 -13.42
CA ALA A 259 18.05 -16.80 -12.82
C ALA A 259 18.28 -18.04 -13.70
N GLN A 260 17.20 -18.63 -14.24
CA GLN A 260 17.28 -19.74 -15.19
C GLN A 260 18.02 -19.34 -16.48
N ALA A 261 17.69 -18.19 -17.06
CA ALA A 261 18.38 -17.70 -18.25
C ALA A 261 19.87 -17.41 -17.99
N ALA A 262 20.22 -16.90 -16.80
CA ALA A 262 21.60 -16.69 -16.39
C ALA A 262 22.37 -18.01 -16.24
N GLU A 263 21.74 -19.04 -15.67
CA GLU A 263 22.31 -20.39 -15.55
C GLU A 263 22.51 -21.04 -16.92
N GLU A 264 21.51 -20.97 -17.81
CA GLU A 264 21.62 -21.47 -19.19
C GLU A 264 22.74 -20.76 -19.96
N ALA A 265 22.85 -19.43 -19.82
CA ALA A 265 23.92 -18.66 -20.44
C ALA A 265 25.31 -19.04 -19.90
N LEU A 266 25.42 -19.36 -18.60
CA LEU A 266 26.67 -19.88 -18.02
C LEU A 266 27.03 -21.25 -18.57
N VAL A 267 26.06 -22.16 -18.72
CA VAL A 267 26.28 -23.49 -19.32
C VAL A 267 26.74 -23.36 -20.78
N GLN A 268 26.07 -22.51 -21.57
CA GLN A 268 26.45 -22.27 -22.97
C GLN A 268 27.88 -21.71 -23.08
N ARG A 269 28.22 -20.69 -22.27
CA ARG A 269 29.58 -20.14 -22.23
C ARG A 269 30.63 -21.20 -21.89
N ARG A 270 30.35 -22.07 -20.92
CA ARG A 270 31.25 -23.17 -20.53
C ARG A 270 31.43 -24.18 -21.66
N GLU A 271 30.37 -24.53 -22.38
CA GLU A 271 30.46 -25.43 -23.53
C GLU A 271 31.25 -24.84 -24.69
N GLU A 272 31.05 -23.56 -25.01
CA GLU A 272 31.81 -22.84 -26.05
C GLU A 272 33.30 -22.75 -25.70
N ALA A 273 33.62 -22.41 -24.45
CA ALA A 273 35.00 -22.40 -23.95
C ALA A 273 35.65 -23.78 -24.09
N ARG A 274 34.94 -24.84 -23.66
CA ARG A 274 35.43 -26.23 -23.79
C ARG A 274 35.73 -26.60 -25.24
N ARG A 275 34.80 -26.31 -26.18
CA ARG A 275 35.00 -26.60 -27.61
C ARG A 275 36.23 -25.87 -28.16
N THR A 276 36.43 -24.61 -27.77
CA THR A 276 37.57 -23.81 -28.22
C THR A 276 38.89 -24.43 -27.74
N ILE A 277 38.97 -24.81 -26.47
CA ILE A 277 40.14 -25.49 -25.89
C ILE A 277 40.40 -26.83 -26.58
N ASP A 278 39.35 -27.62 -26.82
CA ASP A 278 39.47 -28.92 -27.50
C ASP A 278 40.06 -28.74 -28.92
N PHE A 279 39.62 -27.72 -29.66
CA PHE A 279 40.18 -27.40 -30.99
C PHE A 279 41.65 -26.98 -30.93
N GLU A 280 42.04 -26.16 -29.94
CA GLU A 280 43.43 -25.77 -29.74
C GLU A 280 44.33 -26.98 -29.44
N ILE A 281 43.86 -27.90 -28.57
CA ILE A 281 44.59 -29.14 -28.27
C ILE A 281 44.74 -30.02 -29.51
N ILE A 282 43.70 -30.13 -30.34
CA ILE A 282 43.76 -30.88 -31.60
C ILE A 282 44.79 -30.26 -32.55
N ASP A 283 44.78 -28.93 -32.74
CA ASP A 283 45.73 -28.25 -33.61
C ASP A 283 47.17 -28.39 -33.12
N GLU A 284 47.41 -28.24 -31.81
CA GLU A 284 48.72 -28.48 -31.19
C GLU A 284 49.21 -29.93 -31.41
N ARG A 285 48.30 -30.91 -31.31
CA ARG A 285 48.61 -32.32 -31.56
C ARG A 285 48.92 -32.59 -33.03
N ASP A 286 48.10 -32.08 -33.94
CA ASP A 286 48.25 -32.27 -35.38
C ASP A 286 49.57 -31.67 -35.86
N ASN A 287 49.92 -30.47 -35.39
CA ASN A 287 51.21 -29.83 -35.67
C ASN A 287 52.40 -30.67 -35.17
N ARG A 288 52.33 -31.22 -33.96
CA ARG A 288 53.39 -32.09 -33.42
C ARG A 288 53.44 -33.46 -34.11
N MET A 289 52.31 -34.00 -34.56
CA MET A 289 52.27 -35.22 -35.38
C MET A 289 52.90 -34.99 -36.75
N ALA A 290 52.59 -33.87 -37.41
CA ALA A 290 53.19 -33.48 -38.66
C ALA A 290 54.71 -33.28 -38.53
N LEU A 291 55.16 -32.62 -37.46
CA LEU A 291 56.58 -32.47 -37.14
C LEU A 291 57.25 -33.83 -36.92
N THR A 292 56.61 -34.73 -36.16
CA THR A 292 57.12 -36.09 -35.93
C THR A 292 57.27 -36.84 -37.25
N LEU A 293 56.26 -36.79 -38.12
CA LEU A 293 56.29 -37.42 -39.44
C LEU A 293 57.43 -36.85 -40.29
N LEU A 294 57.58 -35.53 -40.35
CA LEU A 294 58.67 -34.85 -41.06
C LEU A 294 60.05 -35.30 -40.53
N LEU A 295 60.23 -35.37 -39.21
CA LEU A 295 61.49 -35.79 -38.61
C LEU A 295 61.79 -37.27 -38.87
N VAL A 296 60.78 -38.13 -38.89
CA VAL A 296 60.93 -39.55 -39.28
C VAL A 296 61.32 -39.67 -40.76
N LEU A 297 60.72 -38.88 -41.65
CA LEU A 297 61.11 -38.83 -43.07
C LEU A 297 62.56 -38.34 -43.23
N VAL A 298 62.98 -37.32 -42.50
CA VAL A 298 64.38 -36.83 -42.47
C VAL A 298 65.32 -37.92 -41.95
N ALA A 299 64.94 -38.63 -40.88
CA ALA A 299 65.73 -39.72 -40.32
C ALA A 299 65.91 -40.87 -41.31
N MET A 300 64.83 -41.29 -41.99
CA MET A 300 64.90 -42.33 -43.02
C MET A 300 65.74 -41.88 -44.22
N GLY A 301 65.58 -40.64 -44.69
CA GLY A 301 66.36 -40.08 -45.78
C GLY A 301 67.86 -39.99 -45.47
N ALA A 302 68.21 -39.43 -44.31
CA ALA A 302 69.60 -39.33 -43.86
C ALA A 302 70.21 -40.71 -43.54
N GLY A 303 69.43 -41.63 -42.97
CA GLY A 303 69.85 -43.01 -42.69
C GLY A 303 70.09 -43.80 -43.98
N GLY A 304 69.19 -43.69 -44.95
CA GLY A 304 69.37 -44.29 -46.28
C GLY A 304 70.60 -43.72 -47.01
N PHE A 305 70.83 -42.40 -46.93
CA PHE A 305 72.03 -41.78 -47.47
C PHE A 305 73.31 -42.24 -46.76
N ALA A 306 73.30 -42.36 -45.44
CA ALA A 306 74.41 -42.90 -44.66
C ALA A 306 74.73 -44.36 -45.03
N TYR A 307 73.69 -45.16 -45.31
CA TYR A 307 73.83 -46.55 -45.76
C TYR A 307 74.48 -46.65 -47.14
N LEU A 308 74.06 -45.83 -48.11
CA LEU A 308 74.69 -45.77 -49.43
C LEU A 308 76.17 -45.38 -49.34
N ARG A 309 76.53 -44.42 -48.48
CA ARG A 309 77.93 -43.98 -48.29
C ARG A 309 78.79 -44.92 -47.47
N TYR A 310 78.16 -45.83 -46.73
CA TYR A 310 78.87 -46.93 -46.08
C TYR A 310 79.44 -47.92 -47.11
N GLU A 311 78.74 -48.14 -48.22
CA GLU A 311 79.24 -48.95 -49.35
C GLU A 311 80.37 -48.26 -50.13
N ASP A 312 80.33 -46.93 -50.27
CA ASP A 312 81.35 -46.11 -50.97
C ASP A 312 82.63 -45.80 -50.15
N GLU A 313 82.80 -46.37 -48.95
CA GLU A 313 83.90 -46.12 -47.99
C GLU A 313 84.10 -44.65 -47.52
N ASP A 314 83.19 -43.72 -47.82
CA ASP A 314 83.25 -42.31 -47.39
C ASP A 314 82.81 -42.13 -45.92
N ARG A 315 83.75 -42.45 -45.01
CA ARG A 315 83.53 -42.45 -43.55
C ARG A 315 83.13 -41.08 -42.99
N GLN A 316 83.50 -39.97 -43.62
CA GLN A 316 83.23 -38.64 -43.06
C GLN A 316 81.78 -38.24 -43.31
N GLN A 317 81.28 -38.42 -44.53
CA GLN A 317 79.87 -38.13 -44.85
C GLN A 317 78.91 -39.14 -44.20
N MET A 318 79.32 -40.41 -44.06
CA MET A 318 78.54 -41.41 -43.32
C MET A 318 78.34 -41.02 -41.85
N LYS A 319 79.38 -40.54 -41.14
CA LYS A 319 79.26 -40.11 -39.73
C LYS A 319 78.35 -38.90 -39.57
N ILE A 320 78.42 -37.94 -40.49
CA ILE A 320 77.57 -36.75 -40.46
C ILE A 320 76.11 -37.15 -40.72
N ALA A 321 75.84 -37.92 -41.77
CA ALA A 321 74.49 -38.38 -42.11
C ALA A 321 73.88 -39.31 -41.04
N GLY A 322 74.69 -40.22 -40.48
CA GLY A 322 74.29 -41.06 -39.34
C GLY A 322 74.01 -40.26 -38.07
N GLY A 323 74.80 -39.21 -37.80
CA GLY A 323 74.55 -38.27 -36.71
C GLY A 323 73.26 -37.48 -36.90
N VAL A 324 72.98 -37.01 -38.12
CA VAL A 324 71.72 -36.33 -38.48
C VAL A 324 70.54 -37.29 -38.34
N ALA A 325 70.66 -38.53 -38.80
CA ALA A 325 69.61 -39.54 -38.66
C ALA A 325 69.30 -39.85 -37.18
N ALA A 326 70.32 -40.05 -36.35
CA ALA A 326 70.15 -40.28 -34.92
C ALA A 326 69.48 -39.08 -34.23
N LEU A 327 69.95 -37.86 -34.52
CA LEU A 327 69.36 -36.62 -33.98
C LEU A 327 67.89 -36.48 -34.39
N ALA A 328 67.55 -36.76 -35.66
CA ALA A 328 66.19 -36.69 -36.16
C ALA A 328 65.27 -37.73 -35.50
N VAL A 329 65.75 -38.94 -35.20
CA VAL A 329 65.00 -39.94 -34.41
C VAL A 329 64.74 -39.45 -32.98
N PHE A 330 65.76 -38.92 -32.31
CA PHE A 330 65.59 -38.37 -30.95
C PHE A 330 64.62 -37.18 -30.94
N ALA A 331 64.72 -36.27 -31.91
CA ALA A 331 63.80 -35.15 -32.05
C ALA A 331 62.37 -35.62 -32.36
N ALA A 332 62.20 -36.67 -33.17
CA ALA A 332 60.89 -37.27 -33.46
C ALA A 332 60.26 -37.87 -32.20
N LEU A 333 61.04 -38.59 -31.38
CA LEU A 333 60.56 -39.13 -30.11
C LEU A 333 60.19 -38.01 -29.13
N ALA A 334 61.01 -36.95 -29.02
CA ALA A 334 60.69 -35.80 -28.19
C ALA A 334 59.41 -35.07 -28.66
N ALA A 335 59.23 -34.88 -29.97
CA ALA A 335 58.00 -34.31 -30.55
C ALA A 335 56.77 -35.20 -30.28
N TRP A 336 56.91 -36.53 -30.37
CA TRP A 336 55.84 -37.50 -30.11
C TRP A 336 55.39 -37.54 -28.65
N PHE A 337 56.34 -37.55 -27.71
CA PHE A 337 56.04 -37.66 -26.28
C PHE A 337 55.66 -36.33 -25.62
N SER A 338 56.05 -35.20 -26.22
CA SER A 338 55.66 -33.90 -25.69
C SER A 338 54.20 -33.53 -26.03
N ARG A 339 53.54 -34.24 -26.96
CA ARG A 339 52.17 -33.92 -27.42
C ARG A 339 51.18 -33.80 -26.26
N PRO A 340 50.32 -32.75 -26.28
CA PRO A 340 49.36 -32.56 -25.21
C PRO A 340 48.36 -33.71 -25.17
N THR A 341 47.99 -34.09 -23.95
CA THR A 341 47.01 -35.13 -23.68
C THR A 341 45.60 -34.56 -23.71
N PHE A 342 44.60 -35.38 -24.02
CA PHE A 342 43.19 -34.92 -23.99
C PHE A 342 42.69 -34.63 -22.57
N SER A 343 43.39 -35.10 -21.53
CA SER A 343 43.10 -34.76 -20.13
C SER A 343 43.47 -33.33 -19.76
N GLU A 344 44.38 -32.69 -20.49
CA GLU A 344 44.75 -31.28 -20.26
C GLU A 344 43.63 -30.30 -20.62
N GLY A 345 42.62 -30.72 -21.40
CA GLY A 345 41.48 -29.87 -21.75
C GLY A 345 40.61 -29.49 -20.55
N ASP A 346 40.39 -30.45 -19.65
CA ASP A 346 39.61 -30.20 -18.43
C ASP A 346 40.39 -29.31 -17.45
N ASP A 347 41.73 -29.43 -17.39
CA ASP A 347 42.60 -28.58 -16.57
C ASP A 347 42.65 -27.14 -17.09
N ARG A 348 42.86 -26.95 -18.41
CA ARG A 348 42.83 -25.62 -19.06
C ARG A 348 41.47 -24.94 -18.89
N LEU A 349 40.37 -25.70 -18.97
CA LEU A 349 39.02 -25.19 -18.74
C LEU A 349 38.82 -24.74 -17.29
N GLN A 350 39.34 -25.50 -16.31
CA GLN A 350 39.26 -25.10 -14.90
C GLN A 350 40.06 -23.84 -14.60
N ASP A 351 41.23 -23.68 -15.21
CA ASP A 351 42.06 -22.48 -15.02
C ASP A 351 41.42 -21.24 -15.64
N LEU A 352 40.85 -21.35 -16.85
CA LEU A 352 40.09 -20.26 -17.48
C LEU A 352 38.89 -19.82 -16.63
N LEU A 353 38.09 -20.78 -16.14
CA LEU A 353 36.95 -20.46 -15.26
C LEU A 353 37.41 -19.82 -13.94
N ARG A 354 38.56 -20.25 -13.39
CA ARG A 354 39.12 -19.66 -12.17
C ARG A 354 39.59 -18.23 -12.39
N GLU A 355 40.24 -17.95 -13.51
CA GLU A 355 40.66 -16.59 -13.89
C GLU A 355 39.43 -15.68 -14.10
N GLU A 356 38.40 -16.13 -14.80
CA GLU A 356 37.16 -15.37 -15.01
C GLU A 356 36.43 -15.07 -13.70
N MET A 357 36.25 -16.07 -12.84
CA MET A 357 35.64 -15.87 -11.52
C MET A 357 36.41 -14.84 -10.68
N SER A 358 37.74 -14.85 -10.74
CA SER A 358 38.57 -13.86 -10.04
C SER A 358 38.47 -12.45 -10.61
N ALA A 359 38.11 -12.31 -11.89
CA ALA A 359 37.88 -11.03 -12.54
C ALA A 359 36.48 -10.46 -12.21
N GLU A 360 35.45 -11.31 -12.15
CA GLU A 360 34.06 -10.92 -11.85
C GLU A 360 33.85 -10.51 -10.38
N ASP A 361 34.56 -11.13 -9.43
CA ASP A 361 34.43 -10.88 -7.97
C ASP A 361 35.02 -9.52 -7.50
N THR A 362 35.53 -8.69 -8.42
CA THR A 362 35.94 -7.30 -8.13
C THR A 362 34.75 -6.32 -8.12
N GLY A 363 33.57 -6.77 -8.53
CA GLY A 363 32.32 -6.01 -8.40
C GLY A 363 31.69 -6.22 -7.03
N ALA A 364 31.87 -5.27 -6.12
CA ALA A 364 31.18 -5.25 -4.83
C ALA A 364 29.68 -5.54 -5.02
N ILE A 365 29.17 -6.57 -4.32
CA ILE A 365 27.73 -6.81 -4.20
C ILE A 365 27.14 -5.55 -3.57
N ALA A 366 26.55 -4.69 -4.39
CA ALA A 366 25.82 -3.52 -3.92
C ALA A 366 24.70 -4.04 -3.03
N GLY A 367 24.79 -3.80 -1.72
CA GLY A 367 23.68 -4.03 -0.82
C GLY A 367 22.48 -3.27 -1.38
N SER A 368 21.43 -3.99 -1.76
CA SER A 368 20.26 -3.46 -2.47
C SER A 368 19.38 -2.52 -1.64
N GLY A 369 19.80 -2.20 -0.40
CA GLY A 369 19.07 -1.32 0.50
C GLY A 369 19.41 0.16 0.31
N LEU A 370 18.43 1.00 0.59
CA LEU A 370 18.60 2.46 0.65
C LEU A 370 19.63 2.84 1.72
N GLN A 371 20.60 3.67 1.33
CA GLN A 371 21.60 4.20 2.25
C GLN A 371 20.99 5.24 3.20
N PRO A 372 21.51 5.39 4.43
CA PRO A 372 21.15 6.50 5.33
C PRO A 372 21.37 7.86 4.68
N GLY A 373 20.50 8.83 4.97
CA GLY A 373 20.57 10.17 4.41
C GLY A 373 19.21 10.81 4.17
N LYS A 374 19.20 11.87 3.37
CA LYS A 374 17.98 12.59 2.97
C LYS A 374 17.28 11.86 1.83
N LEU A 375 16.01 11.55 2.04
CA LEU A 375 15.17 10.79 1.14
C LEU A 375 13.91 11.59 0.80
N THR A 376 13.44 11.44 -0.44
CA THR A 376 12.13 11.91 -0.86
C THR A 376 11.23 10.71 -1.11
N CYS A 377 10.20 10.58 -0.28
CA CYS A 377 9.21 9.51 -0.38
C CYS A 377 7.99 10.01 -1.16
N THR A 378 7.75 9.43 -2.34
CA THR A 378 6.66 9.84 -3.23
C THR A 378 5.50 8.86 -3.11
N LEU A 379 4.29 9.39 -2.92
CA LEU A 379 3.06 8.61 -2.77
C LEU A 379 2.88 7.70 -3.99
N GLN A 380 2.44 6.47 -3.75
CA GLN A 380 2.09 5.48 -4.78
C GLN A 380 0.56 5.30 -4.78
N PRO A 381 -0.21 6.08 -5.56
CA PRO A 381 -1.67 6.05 -5.51
C PRO A 381 -2.27 4.67 -5.82
N ALA A 382 -1.64 3.91 -6.73
CA ALA A 382 -2.08 2.57 -7.09
C ALA A 382 -1.93 1.53 -5.96
N ARG A 383 -1.05 1.82 -4.98
CA ARG A 383 -0.76 0.97 -3.81
C ARG A 383 -1.36 1.55 -2.52
N SER A 384 -2.00 2.72 -2.61
CA SER A 384 -2.48 3.48 -1.46
C SER A 384 -4.01 3.54 -1.43
N ARG A 385 -4.57 3.35 -0.23
CA ARG A 385 -5.94 3.71 0.10
C ARG A 385 -5.92 5.03 0.85
N VAL A 386 -6.37 6.09 0.19
CA VAL A 386 -6.49 7.43 0.77
C VAL A 386 -7.94 7.63 1.22
N THR A 387 -8.16 8.00 2.47
CA THR A 387 -9.50 8.31 3.02
C THR A 387 -9.62 9.77 3.40
N GLY A 388 -8.51 10.43 3.75
CA GLY A 388 -8.44 11.86 4.04
C GLY A 388 -7.58 12.65 3.04
N THR A 389 -6.64 13.43 3.56
CA THR A 389 -5.66 14.20 2.76
C THR A 389 -4.30 13.54 2.85
N ALA A 390 -3.72 13.19 1.70
CA ALA A 390 -2.38 12.60 1.62
C ALA A 390 -1.40 13.58 0.94
N ALA A 391 -0.20 13.72 1.53
CA ALA A 391 0.88 14.47 0.90
C ALA A 391 1.40 13.70 -0.33
N GLN A 392 1.69 14.39 -1.43
CA GLN A 392 2.27 13.75 -2.61
C GLN A 392 3.72 13.30 -2.37
N THR A 393 4.44 14.07 -1.56
CA THR A 393 5.85 13.82 -1.22
C THR A 393 6.08 14.05 0.26
N VAL A 394 6.83 13.16 0.91
CA VAL A 394 7.25 13.26 2.30
C VAL A 394 8.78 13.24 2.35
N PRO A 395 9.45 14.35 2.71
CA PRO A 395 10.88 14.34 2.95
C PRO A 395 11.19 13.65 4.29
N ILE A 396 12.11 12.71 4.28
CA ILE A 396 12.61 12.05 5.49
C ILE A 396 14.14 12.05 5.50
N GLU A 397 14.74 12.33 6.64
CA GLU A 397 16.17 12.11 6.88
C GLU A 397 16.33 10.87 7.76
N TRP A 398 16.87 9.80 7.18
CA TRP A 398 16.96 8.48 7.77
C TRP A 398 18.36 8.18 8.31
N THR A 399 18.45 7.59 9.51
CA THR A 399 19.69 7.02 10.05
C THR A 399 19.60 5.52 10.20
N ALA A 400 20.73 4.81 10.08
CA ALA A 400 20.78 3.35 10.27
C ALA A 400 20.33 2.87 11.66
N GLU A 401 20.31 3.76 12.65
CA GLU A 401 19.85 3.48 14.02
C GLU A 401 18.33 3.66 14.21
N GLY A 402 17.58 3.96 13.15
CA GLY A 402 16.12 4.09 13.26
C GLY A 402 15.60 5.48 13.49
N CYS A 403 16.41 6.53 13.32
CA CYS A 403 15.94 7.90 13.52
C CYS A 403 15.42 8.49 12.21
N ILE A 404 14.26 9.14 12.29
CA ILE A 404 13.74 10.02 11.25
C ILE A 404 13.84 11.49 11.68
N ASN A 405 14.37 12.33 10.78
CA ASN A 405 14.48 13.79 10.91
C ASN A 405 15.22 14.26 12.18
N GLY A 406 16.13 13.44 12.71
CA GLY A 406 16.89 13.73 13.94
C GLY A 406 16.06 13.80 15.23
N ARG A 407 14.76 13.48 15.17
CA ARG A 407 13.81 13.78 16.26
C ARG A 407 12.93 12.60 16.66
N THR A 408 12.70 11.65 15.78
CA THR A 408 11.74 10.58 16.03
C THR A 408 12.43 9.23 15.90
N GLN A 409 12.61 8.55 17.04
CA GLN A 409 13.11 7.18 17.08
C GLN A 409 12.01 6.22 16.66
N TYR A 410 12.31 5.36 15.68
CA TYR A 410 11.48 4.22 15.31
C TYR A 410 11.92 2.99 16.11
N GLY A 411 10.95 2.17 16.48
CA GLY A 411 11.20 0.87 17.09
C GLY A 411 11.58 -0.17 16.03
N ALA A 412 12.48 -1.07 16.37
CA ALA A 412 12.90 -2.16 15.50
C ALA A 412 12.16 -3.45 15.87
N ASP A 413 11.51 -4.08 14.90
CA ASP A 413 10.90 -5.40 15.05
C ASP A 413 11.04 -6.22 13.76
N ALA A 414 11.59 -7.43 13.86
CA ALA A 414 11.77 -8.38 12.76
C ALA A 414 12.36 -7.80 11.43
N GLY A 415 13.23 -6.78 11.52
CA GLY A 415 13.85 -6.13 10.35
C GLY A 415 13.09 -4.92 9.79
N ALA A 416 11.90 -4.63 10.29
CA ALA A 416 11.13 -3.44 9.96
C ALA A 416 11.23 -2.38 11.06
N TRP A 417 11.21 -1.11 10.66
CA TRP A 417 11.20 0.02 11.58
C TRP A 417 9.81 0.59 11.67
N SER A 418 9.28 0.76 12.88
CA SER A 418 7.93 1.26 13.07
C SER A 418 7.78 2.27 14.19
N ARG A 419 6.83 3.19 14.00
CA ARG A 419 6.43 4.18 15.00
C ARG A 419 4.92 4.23 15.11
N VAL A 420 4.43 4.08 16.34
CA VAL A 420 3.00 4.23 16.67
C VAL A 420 2.76 5.64 17.21
N LEU A 421 1.84 6.36 16.57
CA LEU A 421 1.38 7.70 16.96
C LEU A 421 -0.07 7.59 17.48
N VAL A 422 -0.26 8.02 18.72
CA VAL A 422 -1.58 8.11 19.38
C VAL A 422 -1.78 9.56 19.82
N PRO A 423 -2.45 10.41 19.02
CA PRO A 423 -2.74 11.79 19.37
C PRO A 423 -3.76 11.92 20.51
N ASN A 424 -3.74 13.04 21.22
CA ASN A 424 -4.67 13.35 22.30
C ASN A 424 -5.97 13.98 21.80
N ASP A 425 -5.90 14.64 20.66
CA ASP A 425 -6.93 15.48 20.04
C ASP A 425 -7.64 14.81 18.85
N GLU A 426 -7.06 13.73 18.31
CA GLU A 426 -7.67 12.95 17.24
C GLU A 426 -8.16 11.58 17.72
N ALA A 427 -9.27 11.12 17.13
CA ALA A 427 -9.80 9.77 17.30
C ALA A 427 -9.18 8.77 16.30
N SER A 428 -7.84 8.78 16.20
CA SER A 428 -7.13 7.86 15.33
C SER A 428 -5.78 7.44 15.89
N VAL A 429 -5.32 6.25 15.52
CA VAL A 429 -3.96 5.77 15.76
C VAL A 429 -3.27 5.60 14.40
N SER A 430 -2.05 6.09 14.27
CA SER A 430 -1.26 5.93 13.04
C SER A 430 -0.03 5.06 13.29
N VAL A 431 0.24 4.14 12.38
CA VAL A 431 1.43 3.29 12.39
C VAL A 431 2.25 3.61 11.15
N ALA A 432 3.36 4.30 11.34
CA ALA A 432 4.34 4.55 10.29
C ALA A 432 5.39 3.43 10.29
N ARG A 433 5.68 2.84 9.14
CA ARG A 433 6.73 1.85 8.94
C ARG A 433 7.68 2.30 7.84
N PHE A 434 8.96 2.08 8.05
CA PHE A 434 9.99 2.30 7.03
C PHE A 434 10.79 1.02 6.83
N ASP A 435 10.83 0.57 5.58
CA ASP A 435 11.64 -0.55 5.14
C ASP A 435 12.77 -0.04 4.23
N PRO A 436 14.00 0.09 4.75
CA PRO A 436 15.13 0.57 3.95
C PRO A 436 15.58 -0.46 2.91
N SER A 437 15.25 -1.75 3.03
CA SER A 437 15.71 -2.78 2.09
C SER A 437 15.07 -2.66 0.72
N ILE A 438 13.82 -2.17 0.68
CA ILE A 438 13.03 -1.95 -0.54
C ILE A 438 12.70 -0.47 -0.78
N GLY A 439 13.15 0.43 0.10
CA GLY A 439 12.87 1.86 0.01
C GLY A 439 11.40 2.21 0.17
N GLU A 440 10.65 1.49 1.00
CA GLU A 440 9.22 1.71 1.20
C GLU A 440 8.96 2.44 2.52
N TYR A 441 8.19 3.53 2.46
CA TYR A 441 7.61 4.17 3.63
C TYR A 441 6.09 3.99 3.61
N ARG A 442 5.53 3.41 4.66
CA ARG A 442 4.12 3.08 4.77
C ARG A 442 3.51 3.73 5.99
N VAL A 443 2.35 4.37 5.85
CA VAL A 443 1.59 4.93 6.97
C VAL A 443 0.19 4.34 6.95
N GLU A 444 -0.18 3.66 8.04
CA GLU A 444 -1.50 3.09 8.24
C GLU A 444 -2.25 3.85 9.32
N ARG A 445 -3.48 4.27 9.04
CA ARG A 445 -4.33 5.00 9.98
C ARG A 445 -5.55 4.17 10.37
N TYR A 446 -5.75 4.04 11.67
CA TYR A 446 -6.86 3.33 12.29
C TYR A 446 -7.76 4.34 12.96
N LEU A 447 -9.00 4.45 12.48
CA LEU A 447 -10.00 5.34 13.05
C LEU A 447 -10.74 4.55 14.13
N LEU A 448 -10.47 4.87 15.40
CA LEU A 448 -10.99 4.12 16.55
C LEU A 448 -12.14 4.87 17.24
N GLY A 449 -13.02 4.13 17.91
CA GLY A 449 -14.06 4.68 18.78
C GLY A 449 -13.52 5.20 20.11
N HIS A 450 -14.41 5.77 20.92
CA HIS A 450 -14.05 6.44 22.18
C HIS A 450 -13.32 5.52 23.17
N ASP A 451 -13.87 4.33 23.41
CA ASP A 451 -13.31 3.36 24.37
C ASP A 451 -11.97 2.80 23.91
N GLU A 452 -11.83 2.53 22.61
CA GLU A 452 -10.60 1.99 22.01
C GLU A 452 -9.48 3.04 22.04
N MET A 453 -9.80 4.30 21.73
CA MET A 453 -8.85 5.41 21.89
C MET A 453 -8.42 5.59 23.34
N THR A 454 -9.33 5.42 24.30
CA THR A 454 -8.99 5.50 25.73
C THR A 454 -8.00 4.41 26.10
N LYS A 455 -8.22 3.17 25.67
CA LYS A 455 -7.26 2.06 25.86
C LYS A 455 -5.91 2.35 25.18
N ALA A 456 -5.91 2.81 23.94
CA ALA A 456 -4.70 3.12 23.19
C ALA A 456 -3.88 4.25 23.84
N ARG A 457 -4.54 5.31 24.35
CA ARG A 457 -3.89 6.41 25.08
C ARG A 457 -3.32 5.96 26.43
N THR A 458 -4.05 5.13 27.17
CA THR A 458 -3.56 4.51 28.39
C THR A 458 -2.31 3.68 28.11
N ALA A 459 -2.35 2.77 27.15
CA ALA A 459 -1.18 1.96 26.75
C ALA A 459 -0.01 2.83 26.25
N ARG A 460 -0.29 3.93 25.53
CA ARG A 460 0.75 4.88 25.12
C ARG A 460 1.41 5.59 26.30
N SER A 461 0.68 5.86 27.37
CA SER A 461 1.20 6.55 28.57
C SER A 461 2.13 5.68 29.41
N GLU A 462 2.13 4.36 29.21
CA GLU A 462 2.97 3.41 29.96
C GLU A 462 4.45 3.45 29.55
N TYR A 463 4.80 4.12 28.45
CA TYR A 463 6.18 4.25 28.03
C TYR A 463 6.50 5.63 27.45
N GLU A 464 7.77 6.01 27.49
CA GLU A 464 8.29 7.17 26.78
C GLU A 464 9.14 6.71 25.59
N ALA A 465 9.03 7.42 24.47
CA ALA A 465 9.85 7.10 23.31
C ALA A 465 11.25 7.70 23.52
N PRO A 466 12.33 6.92 23.37
CA PRO A 466 13.68 7.42 23.51
C PRO A 466 14.00 8.50 22.46
N ALA A 467 14.95 9.37 22.79
CA ALA A 467 15.55 10.28 21.82
C ALA A 467 16.35 9.49 20.77
N CYS A 468 16.59 10.11 19.61
CA CYS A 468 17.47 9.53 18.61
C CYS A 468 18.90 9.36 19.16
N GLY A 469 19.60 8.31 18.71
CA GLY A 469 20.95 7.98 19.17
C GLY A 469 21.00 7.10 20.42
N GLY A 470 19.86 6.49 20.82
CA GLY A 470 19.79 5.53 21.92
C GLY A 470 20.36 4.13 21.60
N GLY A 471 20.81 3.90 20.36
CA GLY A 471 21.34 2.62 19.89
C GLY A 471 20.27 1.54 19.62
N ALA A 472 20.74 0.40 19.10
CA ALA A 472 19.87 -0.70 18.65
C ALA A 472 19.07 -1.37 19.78
N GLU A 473 19.53 -1.29 21.02
CA GLU A 473 18.79 -1.81 22.18
C GLU A 473 17.57 -0.94 22.51
N ALA A 474 17.73 0.38 22.56
CA ALA A 474 16.61 1.30 22.78
C ALA A 474 15.56 1.21 21.66
N ALA A 475 15.99 1.00 20.41
CA ALA A 475 15.08 0.76 19.31
C ALA A 475 14.28 -0.54 19.46
N ARG A 476 14.91 -1.64 19.90
CA ARG A 476 14.20 -2.92 20.14
C ARG A 476 13.24 -2.84 21.32
N ASP A 477 13.65 -2.19 22.41
CA ASP A 477 12.79 -1.94 23.57
C ASP A 477 11.57 -1.09 23.21
N LEU A 478 11.75 -0.03 22.41
CA LEU A 478 10.64 0.76 21.88
C LEU A 478 9.70 -0.10 21.00
N GLY A 479 10.25 -0.97 20.14
CA GLY A 479 9.48 -1.91 19.34
C GLY A 479 8.59 -2.80 20.21
N ALA A 480 9.17 -3.44 21.24
CA ALA A 480 8.45 -4.30 22.18
C ALA A 480 7.35 -3.54 22.95
N LYS A 481 7.64 -2.32 23.42
CA LYS A 481 6.65 -1.47 24.12
C LYS A 481 5.48 -1.04 23.23
N GLN A 482 5.73 -0.81 21.94
CA GLN A 482 4.69 -0.46 20.98
C GLN A 482 3.76 -1.64 20.67
N ALA A 483 4.19 -2.89 20.87
CA ALA A 483 3.39 -4.09 20.59
C ALA A 483 2.07 -4.13 21.37
N ALA A 484 2.04 -3.56 22.59
CA ALA A 484 0.82 -3.46 23.40
C ALA A 484 -0.24 -2.56 22.76
N ILE A 485 0.15 -1.48 22.06
CA ILE A 485 -0.81 -0.64 21.33
C ILE A 485 -1.23 -1.36 20.05
N LEU A 486 -0.29 -1.97 19.33
CA LEU A 486 -0.56 -2.67 18.07
C LEU A 486 -1.58 -3.80 18.24
N SER A 487 -1.59 -4.51 19.38
CA SER A 487 -2.56 -5.57 19.66
C SER A 487 -3.97 -5.07 19.97
N LEU A 488 -4.12 -3.78 20.29
CA LEU A 488 -5.42 -3.13 20.48
C LEU A 488 -6.04 -2.65 19.15
N LEU A 489 -5.24 -2.61 18.06
CA LEU A 489 -5.71 -2.11 16.78
C LEU A 489 -6.50 -3.19 16.03
N PRO A 490 -7.53 -2.78 15.25
CA PRO A 490 -8.19 -3.67 14.30
C PRO A 490 -7.19 -4.32 13.34
N SER A 491 -7.55 -5.47 12.78
CA SER A 491 -6.70 -6.20 11.83
C SER A 491 -6.45 -5.46 10.52
N GLN A 492 -7.37 -4.57 10.12
CA GLN A 492 -7.25 -3.74 8.93
C GLN A 492 -7.32 -2.26 9.29
N PRO A 493 -6.44 -1.41 8.72
CA PRO A 493 -6.56 0.03 8.87
C PRO A 493 -7.71 0.59 8.02
N ASN A 494 -8.11 1.83 8.29
CA ASN A 494 -9.02 2.57 7.42
C ASN A 494 -8.27 3.21 6.24
N GLU A 495 -7.05 3.69 6.50
CA GLU A 495 -6.19 4.33 5.50
C GLU A 495 -4.85 3.61 5.40
N ARG A 496 -4.32 3.44 4.19
CA ARG A 496 -2.97 2.95 3.94
C ARG A 496 -2.31 3.81 2.88
N LEU A 497 -1.31 4.57 3.28
CA LEU A 497 -0.49 5.37 2.38
C LEU A 497 0.84 4.65 2.17
N VAL A 498 1.16 4.35 0.92
CA VAL A 498 2.43 3.71 0.52
C VAL A 498 3.23 4.71 -0.28
N TYR A 499 4.48 4.91 0.11
CA TYR A 499 5.41 5.81 -0.55
C TYR A 499 6.64 5.03 -1.00
N ALA A 500 7.13 5.34 -2.20
CA ALA A 500 8.42 4.88 -2.68
C ALA A 500 9.48 5.97 -2.38
N CYS A 501 10.50 5.61 -1.64
CA CYS A 501 11.56 6.51 -1.19
C CYS A 501 12.81 6.34 -2.06
N SER A 502 13.39 7.47 -2.44
CA SER A 502 14.67 7.54 -3.16
C SER A 502 15.54 8.63 -2.53
N LEU A 503 16.85 8.58 -2.76
CA LEU A 503 17.76 9.65 -2.34
C LEU A 503 17.28 10.99 -2.89
N ALA A 504 17.20 12.00 -2.03
CA ALA A 504 16.80 13.33 -2.46
C ALA A 504 17.80 13.86 -3.49
N THR A 505 17.30 14.26 -4.66
CA THR A 505 18.09 15.03 -5.62
C THR A 505 18.30 16.42 -5.07
N GLU A 506 19.56 16.83 -4.89
CA GLU A 506 19.94 18.17 -4.42
C GLU A 506 19.45 19.30 -5.32
#